data_AF-A0A2Z5ZJJ8-F1
#
_entry.id   AF-A0A2Z5ZJJ8-F1
#
_cell.length_a   1.000
_cell.length_b   1.000
_cell.length_c   1.000
_cell.angle_alpha   90.00
_cell.angle_beta   90.00
_cell.angle_gamma   90.00
#
_symmetry.space_group_name_H-M   'P 1'
#
loop_
_entity.id
_entity.type
_entity.pdbx_description
1 polymer ?
#
loop_
_entity_poly.entity_id
_entity_poly.type
_entity_poly.pdbx_seq_one_letter_code
_entity_poly.pdbx_strand_id
1 'polypeptide(L)'
;MPLPAPDYLTPRNAAFLRKHGIVSGPTQFFCPALLRPKPMALRSLLLAVHTQSKAPALPRAGAVSFKPETTHIVSEQEASLLARIGWVKAGPLWLRLDIAEDTRHTLGRLAQTQAAPLPQGLASRLGATSASLPAILQGLSIRLQLPPPPDKQLYGPPAPLLLRPVKQGFSNKKPTKRPHTARRPSTHPDSPFAALAVLQKRRKR
;
A
#
# COMPACT_ATOMS: atom_id res chain seq x y z
N MET A 1 -6.83 -11.64 -10.42
CA MET A 1 -7.34 -12.87 -9.74
C MET A 1 -7.09 -12.70 -8.25
N PRO A 2 -8.09 -12.88 -7.38
CA PRO A 2 -7.88 -12.77 -5.94
C PRO A 2 -6.82 -13.77 -5.47
N LEU A 3 -6.07 -13.42 -4.43
CA LEU A 3 -5.07 -14.33 -3.87
C LEU A 3 -5.75 -15.58 -3.27
N PRO A 4 -5.21 -16.77 -3.50
CA PRO A 4 -5.67 -18.00 -2.84
C PRO A 4 -5.31 -17.96 -1.35
N ALA A 5 -5.84 -18.92 -0.59
CA ALA A 5 -5.48 -19.11 0.80
C ALA A 5 -3.94 -19.17 1.00
N PRO A 6 -3.41 -18.67 2.13
CA PRO A 6 -1.96 -18.59 2.37
C PRO A 6 -1.26 -19.94 2.26
N ASP A 7 -1.98 -21.04 2.54
CA ASP A 7 -1.48 -22.41 2.46
C ASP A 7 -1.07 -22.82 1.04
N TYR A 8 -1.69 -22.22 0.01
CA TYR A 8 -1.36 -22.48 -1.39
C TYR A 8 -0.16 -21.63 -1.87
N LEU A 9 0.12 -20.53 -1.18
CA LEU A 9 1.15 -19.55 -1.52
C LEU A 9 2.50 -19.88 -0.88
N THR A 10 2.90 -21.15 -0.94
CA THR A 10 4.21 -21.58 -0.47
C THR A 10 5.35 -20.89 -1.24
N PRO A 11 6.55 -20.71 -0.64
CA PRO A 11 7.70 -20.12 -1.33
C PRO A 11 8.06 -20.84 -2.65
N ARG A 12 7.84 -22.16 -2.69
CA ARG A 12 8.03 -22.99 -3.89
C ARG A 12 7.05 -22.61 -5.00
N ASN A 13 5.76 -22.49 -4.67
CA ASN A 13 4.72 -22.09 -5.64
C ASN A 13 4.93 -20.65 -6.10
N ALA A 14 5.29 -19.75 -5.20
CA ALA A 14 5.64 -18.37 -5.56
C ALA A 14 6.88 -18.28 -6.47
N ALA A 15 7.88 -19.14 -6.28
CA ALA A 15 9.03 -19.24 -7.18
C ALA A 15 8.63 -19.79 -8.56
N PHE A 16 7.77 -20.81 -8.59
CA PHE A 16 7.25 -21.37 -9.83
C PHE A 16 6.46 -20.33 -10.65
N LEU A 17 5.54 -19.59 -10.02
CA LEU A 17 4.79 -18.52 -10.68
C LEU A 17 5.70 -17.43 -11.25
N ARG A 18 6.72 -17.02 -10.48
CA ARG A 18 7.71 -16.03 -10.95
C ARG A 18 8.48 -16.50 -12.19
N LYS A 19 8.83 -17.79 -12.30
CA LYS A 19 9.48 -18.35 -13.50
C LYS A 19 8.61 -18.18 -14.76
N HIS A 20 7.28 -18.17 -14.61
CA HIS A 20 6.32 -17.93 -15.69
C HIS A 20 5.92 -16.46 -15.85
N GLY A 21 6.64 -15.53 -15.20
CA GLY A 21 6.35 -14.09 -15.28
C GLY A 21 5.12 -13.63 -14.49
N ILE A 22 4.59 -14.48 -13.61
CA ILE A 22 3.46 -14.13 -12.72
C ILE A 22 4.03 -13.61 -11.40
N VAL A 23 3.59 -12.42 -11.01
CA VAL A 23 3.98 -11.73 -9.78
C VAL A 23 2.84 -11.79 -8.77
N SER A 24 3.19 -12.00 -7.51
CA SER A 24 2.28 -11.90 -6.37
C SER A 24 2.26 -10.47 -5.86
N GLY A 25 1.16 -9.75 -6.10
CA GLY A 25 0.89 -8.48 -5.43
C GLY A 25 0.25 -8.68 -4.05
N PRO A 26 0.08 -7.60 -3.27
CA PRO A 26 -0.66 -7.62 -2.00
C PRO A 26 -2.10 -8.13 -2.09
N THR A 27 -2.81 -7.91 -3.20
CA THR A 27 -4.23 -8.31 -3.32
C THR A 27 -4.52 -9.28 -4.46
N GLN A 28 -3.64 -9.36 -5.47
CA GLN A 28 -3.87 -10.16 -6.67
C GLN A 28 -2.59 -10.70 -7.29
N PHE A 29 -2.71 -11.80 -8.04
CA PHE A 29 -1.70 -12.20 -9.02
C PHE A 29 -1.89 -11.48 -10.35
N PHE A 30 -0.77 -11.14 -10.97
CA PHE A 30 -0.76 -10.53 -12.30
C PHE A 30 0.52 -10.86 -13.07
N CYS A 31 0.47 -10.75 -14.39
CA CYS A 31 1.64 -10.88 -15.26
C CYS A 31 1.96 -9.50 -15.84
N PRO A 32 3.07 -8.84 -15.45
CA PRO A 32 3.43 -7.50 -15.92
C PRO A 32 3.53 -7.40 -17.44
N ALA A 33 3.97 -8.47 -18.12
CA ALA A 33 4.05 -8.50 -19.58
C ALA A 33 2.69 -8.30 -20.25
N LEU A 34 1.59 -8.73 -19.62
CA LEU A 34 0.22 -8.56 -20.11
C LEU A 34 -0.34 -7.15 -19.87
N LEU A 35 0.34 -6.33 -19.07
CA LEU A 35 -0.05 -4.93 -18.78
C LEU A 35 0.63 -3.93 -19.73
N ARG A 36 1.33 -4.42 -20.75
CA ARG A 36 1.86 -3.58 -21.84
C ARG A 36 0.73 -3.17 -22.80
N PRO A 37 0.83 -2.02 -23.49
CA PRO A 37 -0.27 -1.50 -24.31
C PRO A 37 -0.80 -2.48 -25.37
N LYS A 38 0.10 -3.12 -26.14
CA LYS A 38 -0.28 -4.09 -27.19
C LYS A 38 -0.99 -5.33 -26.61
N PRO A 39 -0.44 -6.03 -25.60
CA PRO A 39 -1.16 -7.11 -24.90
C PRO A 39 -2.49 -6.69 -24.29
N MET A 40 -2.60 -5.50 -23.69
CA MET A 40 -3.87 -5.01 -23.12
C MET A 40 -4.93 -4.77 -24.21
N ALA A 41 -4.53 -4.22 -25.37
CA ALA A 41 -5.42 -4.03 -26.50
C ALA A 41 -5.92 -5.38 -27.05
N LEU A 42 -5.01 -6.35 -27.25
CA LEU A 42 -5.39 -7.70 -27.67
C LEU A 42 -6.33 -8.36 -26.64
N ARG A 43 -6.01 -8.26 -25.36
CA ARG A 43 -6.83 -8.81 -24.27
C ARG A 43 -8.21 -8.17 -24.23
N SER A 44 -8.32 -6.86 -24.49
CA SER A 44 -9.60 -6.16 -24.61
C SER A 44 -10.46 -6.77 -25.71
N LEU A 45 -9.89 -7.00 -26.89
CA LEU A 45 -10.58 -7.64 -28.03
C LEU A 45 -10.99 -9.08 -27.72
N LEU A 46 -10.08 -9.89 -27.16
CA LEU A 46 -10.38 -11.28 -26.80
C LEU A 46 -11.48 -11.37 -25.75
N LEU A 47 -11.47 -10.47 -24.76
CA LEU A 47 -12.51 -10.41 -23.75
C LEU A 47 -13.85 -9.99 -24.35
N ALA A 48 -13.86 -8.99 -25.23
CA ALA A 48 -15.05 -8.54 -25.95
C ALA A 48 -15.71 -9.68 -26.76
N VAL A 49 -14.91 -10.45 -27.49
CA VAL A 49 -15.38 -11.65 -28.21
C VAL A 49 -15.94 -12.69 -27.25
N HIS A 50 -15.21 -12.98 -26.17
CA HIS A 50 -15.61 -13.98 -25.19
C HIS A 50 -16.89 -13.60 -24.41
N THR A 51 -17.11 -12.32 -24.14
CA THR A 51 -18.32 -11.82 -23.46
C THR A 51 -19.40 -11.34 -24.42
N GLN A 52 -19.23 -11.52 -25.73
CA GLN A 52 -20.16 -11.07 -26.77
C GLN A 52 -20.56 -9.60 -26.60
N SER A 53 -19.60 -8.75 -26.26
CA SER A 53 -19.82 -7.34 -25.96
C SER A 53 -18.89 -6.46 -26.77
N LYS A 54 -19.17 -5.15 -26.82
CA LYS A 54 -18.25 -4.18 -27.41
C LYS A 54 -16.95 -4.12 -26.60
N ALA A 55 -15.81 -3.97 -27.28
CA ALA A 55 -14.54 -3.76 -26.60
C ALA A 55 -14.56 -2.38 -25.89
N PRO A 56 -14.21 -2.32 -24.59
CA PRO A 56 -14.15 -1.05 -23.89
C PRO A 56 -13.09 -0.16 -24.52
N ALA A 57 -13.35 1.15 -24.55
CA ALA A 57 -12.33 2.12 -24.89
C ALA A 57 -11.15 1.98 -23.92
N LEU A 58 -9.93 2.06 -24.45
CA LEU A 58 -8.72 2.02 -23.63
C LEU A 58 -8.10 3.41 -23.56
N PRO A 59 -7.47 3.77 -22.43
CA PRO A 59 -6.72 5.02 -22.33
C PRO A 59 -5.51 4.99 -23.26
N ARG A 60 -4.89 6.17 -23.49
CA ARG A 60 -3.70 6.31 -24.32
C ARG A 60 -2.63 5.27 -24.00
N ALA A 61 -1.92 4.81 -25.03
CA ALA A 61 -0.81 3.88 -24.85
C ALA A 61 0.20 4.42 -23.81
N GLY A 62 0.59 3.56 -22.87
CA GLY A 62 1.51 3.91 -21.78
C GLY A 62 0.86 4.59 -20.58
N ALA A 63 -0.45 4.86 -20.59
CA ALA A 63 -1.15 5.37 -19.42
C ALA A 63 -0.99 4.42 -18.21
N VAL A 64 -0.76 5.02 -17.05
CA VAL A 64 -0.72 4.35 -15.74
C VAL A 64 -1.98 4.60 -14.94
N SER A 65 -2.69 5.69 -15.24
CA SER A 65 -3.95 6.06 -14.65
C SER A 65 -4.81 6.84 -15.65
N PHE A 66 -6.11 6.85 -15.42
CA PHE A 66 -7.05 7.69 -16.18
C PHE A 66 -8.31 7.98 -15.36
N LYS A 67 -9.03 9.04 -15.73
CA LYS A 67 -10.34 9.38 -15.18
C LYS A 67 -11.44 8.66 -15.96
N PRO A 68 -12.53 8.22 -15.31
CA PRO A 68 -13.64 7.55 -16.00
C PRO A 68 -14.24 8.41 -17.12
N GLU A 69 -14.27 9.73 -16.95
CA GLU A 69 -14.72 10.70 -17.96
C GLU A 69 -13.92 10.61 -19.27
N THR A 70 -12.60 10.34 -19.20
CA THR A 70 -11.71 10.32 -20.37
C THR A 70 -11.99 9.15 -21.31
N THR A 71 -12.56 8.07 -20.78
CA THR A 71 -12.78 6.82 -21.51
C THR A 71 -14.28 6.54 -21.70
N HIS A 72 -15.14 7.44 -21.20
CA HIS A 72 -16.60 7.32 -21.24
C HIS A 72 -17.07 5.94 -20.77
N ILE A 73 -16.67 5.53 -19.55
CA ILE A 73 -17.17 4.28 -18.97
C ILE A 73 -18.64 4.51 -18.59
N VAL A 74 -19.57 3.85 -19.29
CA VAL A 74 -21.01 4.09 -19.14
C VAL A 74 -21.69 2.97 -18.35
N SER A 75 -21.12 1.75 -18.35
CA SER A 75 -21.77 0.58 -17.74
C SER A 75 -20.90 -0.19 -16.74
N GLU A 76 -21.55 -0.92 -15.83
CA GLU A 76 -20.86 -1.85 -14.92
C GLU A 76 -20.16 -2.99 -15.67
N GLN A 77 -20.71 -3.40 -16.81
CA GLN A 77 -20.11 -4.43 -17.67
C GLN A 77 -18.77 -3.95 -18.23
N GLU A 78 -18.68 -2.71 -18.71
CA GLU A 78 -17.42 -2.11 -19.15
C GLU A 78 -16.42 -1.98 -18.00
N ALA A 79 -16.88 -1.59 -16.81
CA ALA A 79 -16.04 -1.54 -15.62
C ALA A 79 -15.46 -2.93 -15.26
N SER A 80 -16.27 -3.98 -15.37
CA SER A 80 -15.84 -5.37 -15.17
C SER A 80 -14.83 -5.83 -16.22
N LEU A 81 -15.04 -5.47 -17.50
CA LEU A 81 -14.08 -5.76 -18.57
C LEU A 81 -12.74 -5.05 -18.33
N LEU A 82 -12.75 -3.78 -17.95
CA LEU A 82 -11.54 -3.04 -17.60
C LEU A 82 -10.78 -3.70 -16.43
N ALA A 83 -11.51 -4.17 -15.41
CA ALA A 83 -10.92 -4.94 -14.32
C ALA A 83 -10.23 -6.23 -14.80
N ARG A 84 -10.85 -6.95 -15.75
CA ARG A 84 -10.29 -8.17 -16.35
C ARG A 84 -9.11 -7.90 -17.29
N ILE A 85 -9.02 -6.72 -17.88
CA ILE A 85 -7.90 -6.29 -18.73
C ILE A 85 -6.67 -5.95 -17.88
N GLY A 86 -6.86 -5.35 -16.70
CA GLY A 86 -5.77 -4.99 -15.79
C GLY A 86 -5.86 -3.59 -15.21
N TRP A 87 -7.06 -3.01 -15.12
CA TRP A 87 -7.32 -1.72 -14.50
C TRP A 87 -8.03 -1.90 -13.15
N VAL A 88 -7.69 -1.07 -12.18
CA VAL A 88 -8.21 -1.12 -10.81
C VAL A 88 -8.92 0.19 -10.52
N LYS A 89 -10.20 0.13 -10.16
CA LYS A 89 -10.96 1.29 -9.71
C LYS A 89 -10.44 1.73 -8.35
N ALA A 90 -9.91 2.95 -8.28
CA ALA A 90 -9.27 3.55 -7.11
C ALA A 90 -9.94 4.91 -6.82
N GLY A 91 -11.16 4.86 -6.28
CA GLY A 91 -11.96 6.06 -6.03
C GLY A 91 -12.30 6.79 -7.33
N PRO A 92 -11.89 8.07 -7.50
CA PRO A 92 -12.18 8.85 -8.71
C PRO A 92 -11.31 8.48 -9.92
N LEU A 93 -10.28 7.64 -9.75
CA LEU A 93 -9.38 7.23 -10.84
C LEU A 93 -9.44 5.73 -11.09
N TRP A 94 -9.03 5.34 -12.29
CA TRP A 94 -8.62 3.98 -12.61
C TRP A 94 -7.09 3.93 -12.68
N LEU A 95 -6.50 2.94 -12.02
CA LEU A 95 -5.06 2.72 -11.98
C LEU A 95 -4.69 1.41 -12.66
N ARG A 96 -3.55 1.35 -13.33
CA ARG A 96 -3.05 0.09 -13.87
C ARG A 96 -2.66 -0.85 -12.72
N LEU A 97 -2.96 -2.14 -12.88
CA LEU A 97 -2.85 -3.14 -11.82
C LEU A 97 -1.45 -3.23 -11.20
N ASP A 98 -0.39 -3.15 -12.00
CA ASP A 98 1.00 -3.11 -11.52
C ASP A 98 1.24 -1.93 -10.56
N ILE A 99 0.81 -0.73 -10.94
CA ILE A 99 0.96 0.48 -10.13
C ILE A 99 0.11 0.41 -8.87
N ALA A 100 -1.10 -0.12 -8.95
CA ALA A 100 -1.97 -0.31 -7.79
C ALA A 100 -1.35 -1.28 -6.77
N GLU A 101 -0.85 -2.43 -7.22
CA GLU A 101 -0.20 -3.42 -6.34
C GLU A 101 1.13 -2.91 -5.77
N ASP A 102 1.95 -2.22 -6.57
CA ASP A 102 3.19 -1.60 -6.10
C ASP A 102 2.93 -0.51 -5.04
N THR A 103 1.89 0.31 -5.26
CA THR A 103 1.47 1.34 -4.30
C THR A 103 1.03 0.68 -2.98
N ARG A 104 0.18 -0.34 -3.03
CA ARG A 104 -0.23 -1.09 -1.82
C ARG A 104 0.96 -1.69 -1.10
N HIS A 105 1.89 -2.30 -1.83
CA HIS A 105 3.07 -2.94 -1.25
C HIS A 105 3.97 -1.91 -0.57
N THR A 106 4.27 -0.81 -1.26
CA THR A 106 5.15 0.25 -0.77
C THR A 106 4.55 0.95 0.45
N LEU A 107 3.29 1.37 0.39
CA LEU A 107 2.64 2.05 1.52
C LEU A 107 2.37 1.09 2.69
N GLY A 108 2.03 -0.17 2.41
CA GLY A 108 1.87 -1.20 3.43
C GLY A 108 3.18 -1.49 4.18
N ARG A 109 4.31 -1.51 3.47
CA ARG A 109 5.65 -1.64 4.06
C ARG A 109 6.03 -0.41 4.91
N LEU A 110 5.73 0.79 4.43
CA LEU A 110 6.00 2.03 5.18
C LEU A 110 5.19 2.11 6.48
N ALA A 111 3.92 1.70 6.44
CA ALA A 111 3.02 1.68 7.59
C ALA A 111 2.98 0.30 8.28
N GLN A 112 4.05 -0.49 8.21
CA GLN A 112 4.03 -1.83 8.80
C GLN A 112 4.07 -1.79 10.33
N THR A 113 4.90 -0.90 10.89
CA THR A 113 5.18 -0.85 12.33
C THR A 113 4.51 0.32 13.03
N GLN A 114 4.48 1.49 12.38
CA GLN A 114 3.94 2.72 12.95
C GLN A 114 3.19 3.54 11.91
N ALA A 115 2.44 4.53 12.39
CA ALA A 115 1.85 5.51 11.49
C ALA A 115 2.98 6.27 10.77
N ALA A 116 2.85 6.43 9.46
CA ALA A 116 3.88 7.04 8.62
C ALA A 116 3.26 8.13 7.72
N PRO A 117 3.95 9.26 7.50
CA PRO A 117 3.47 10.27 6.56
C PRO A 117 3.46 9.72 5.13
N LEU A 118 2.60 10.27 4.28
CA LEU A 118 2.58 9.92 2.86
C LEU A 118 3.88 10.34 2.16
N PRO A 119 4.42 9.50 1.25
CA PRO A 119 5.57 9.88 0.44
C PRO A 119 5.30 11.13 -0.40
N GLN A 120 6.30 12.01 -0.49
CA GLN A 120 6.25 13.19 -1.34
C GLN A 120 6.10 12.77 -2.82
N GLY A 121 5.30 13.53 -3.57
CA GLY A 121 5.06 13.28 -4.99
C GLY A 121 4.15 12.08 -5.30
N LEU A 122 3.61 11.38 -4.30
CA LEU A 122 2.70 10.24 -4.51
C LEU A 122 1.48 10.62 -5.38
N ALA A 123 0.88 11.78 -5.14
CA ALA A 123 -0.25 12.26 -5.96
C ALA A 123 0.13 12.36 -7.43
N SER A 124 1.28 12.98 -7.74
CA SER A 124 1.78 13.12 -9.11
C SER A 124 2.04 11.77 -9.77
N ARG A 125 2.65 10.81 -9.05
CA ARG A 125 2.90 9.45 -9.57
C ARG A 125 1.62 8.69 -9.95
N LEU A 126 0.53 8.93 -9.22
CA LEU A 126 -0.77 8.33 -9.48
C LEU A 126 -1.60 9.11 -10.53
N GLY A 127 -1.12 10.26 -11.01
CA GLY A 127 -1.91 11.17 -11.85
C GLY A 127 -3.08 11.81 -11.10
N ALA A 128 -2.94 11.97 -9.79
CA ALA A 128 -3.95 12.50 -8.88
C ALA A 128 -3.64 13.93 -8.44
N THR A 129 -4.68 14.63 -8.01
CA THR A 129 -4.53 15.91 -7.28
C THR A 129 -4.39 15.64 -5.78
N SER A 130 -3.76 16.55 -5.04
CA SER A 130 -3.62 16.40 -3.58
C SER A 130 -4.97 16.25 -2.87
N ALA A 131 -6.03 16.89 -3.39
CA ALA A 131 -7.39 16.79 -2.86
C ALA A 131 -8.05 15.43 -3.10
N SER A 132 -7.76 14.76 -4.24
CA SER A 132 -8.36 13.46 -4.57
C SER A 132 -7.58 12.27 -4.01
N LEU A 133 -6.33 12.48 -3.57
CA LEU A 133 -5.46 11.43 -3.05
C LEU A 133 -6.09 10.59 -1.92
N PRO A 134 -6.76 11.16 -0.89
CA PRO A 134 -7.37 10.37 0.17
C PRO A 134 -8.44 9.39 -0.37
N ALA A 135 -9.29 9.84 -1.29
CA ALA A 135 -10.34 9.03 -1.90
C ALA A 135 -9.75 7.89 -2.75
N ILE A 136 -8.65 8.15 -3.46
CA ILE A 136 -7.93 7.15 -4.26
C ILE A 136 -7.33 6.06 -3.36
N LEU A 137 -6.64 6.47 -2.30
CA LEU A 137 -6.03 5.54 -1.35
C LEU A 137 -7.08 4.69 -0.62
N GLN A 138 -8.22 5.28 -0.23
CA GLN A 138 -9.37 4.54 0.29
C GLN A 138 -9.92 3.54 -0.74
N GLY A 139 -10.03 3.93 -2.02
CA GLY A 139 -10.42 3.05 -3.11
C GLY A 139 -9.45 1.88 -3.34
N LEU A 140 -8.16 2.07 -3.04
CA LEU A 140 -7.16 0.99 -3.03
C LEU A 140 -7.21 0.12 -1.76
N SER A 141 -8.14 0.39 -0.85
CA SER A 141 -8.26 -0.24 0.47
C SER A 141 -7.06 0.03 1.40
N ILE A 142 -6.38 1.17 1.22
CA ILE A 142 -5.27 1.60 2.07
C ILE A 142 -5.83 2.42 3.23
N ARG A 143 -5.44 2.05 4.45
CA ARG A 143 -5.96 2.67 5.68
C ARG A 143 -5.23 3.99 5.96
N LEU A 144 -6.01 5.06 6.09
CA LEU A 144 -5.52 6.39 6.40
C LEU A 144 -5.95 6.83 7.80
N GLN A 145 -5.17 7.74 8.37
CA GLN A 145 -5.51 8.54 9.53
C GLN A 145 -5.57 9.99 9.06
N LEU A 146 -6.80 10.49 8.89
CA LEU A 146 -7.06 11.87 8.50
C LEU A 146 -6.65 12.81 9.64
N PRO A 147 -6.10 13.99 9.31
CA PRO A 147 -5.79 14.97 10.33
C PRO A 147 -7.07 15.43 11.03
N PRO A 148 -7.05 15.62 12.36
CA PRO A 148 -8.17 16.22 13.06
C PRO A 148 -8.38 17.66 12.57
N PRO A 149 -9.61 18.18 12.64
CA PRO A 149 -9.85 19.59 12.33
C PRO A 149 -8.96 20.47 13.22
N PRO A 150 -8.43 21.59 12.69
CA PRO A 150 -7.58 22.47 13.47
C PRO A 150 -8.36 23.03 14.66
N ASP A 151 -7.81 22.86 15.86
CA ASP A 151 -8.32 23.54 17.04
C ASP A 151 -7.98 25.03 16.93
N LYS A 152 -8.96 25.89 17.21
CA LYS A 152 -8.78 27.36 17.17
C LYS A 152 -7.74 27.84 18.18
N GLN A 153 -7.44 27.04 19.20
CA GLN A 153 -6.48 27.37 20.27
C GLN A 153 -5.05 26.87 19.99
N LEU A 154 -4.86 26.00 18.99
CA LEU A 154 -3.55 25.43 18.67
C LEU A 154 -2.95 26.14 17.45
N TYR A 155 -1.86 26.87 17.67
CA TYR A 155 -1.06 27.45 16.61
C TYR A 155 -0.04 26.42 16.08
N GLY A 156 -0.06 26.16 14.78
CA GLY A 156 0.89 25.27 14.12
C GLY A 156 0.47 24.93 12.69
N PRO A 157 1.37 24.32 11.89
CA PRO A 157 1.01 23.83 10.57
C PRO A 157 -0.05 22.70 10.70
N PRO A 158 -0.97 22.56 9.74
CA PRO A 158 -1.98 21.51 9.77
C PRO A 158 -1.31 20.14 9.86
N ALA A 159 -1.85 19.25 10.69
CA ALA A 159 -1.33 17.90 10.84
C ALA A 159 -1.31 17.19 9.47
N PRO A 160 -0.24 16.45 9.12
CA PRO A 160 -0.15 15.77 7.86
C PRO A 160 -1.10 14.57 7.81
N LEU A 161 -1.50 14.19 6.60
CA LEU A 161 -2.19 12.93 6.35
C LEU A 161 -1.25 11.74 6.63
N LEU A 162 -1.67 10.84 7.52
CA LEU A 162 -0.86 9.68 7.92
C LEU A 162 -1.45 8.37 7.38
N LEU A 163 -0.58 7.41 7.08
CA LEU A 163 -0.92 6.02 6.88
C LEU A 163 -1.15 5.36 8.24
N ARG A 164 -2.22 4.58 8.36
CA ARG A 164 -2.50 3.84 9.58
C ARG A 164 -1.74 2.51 9.57
N PRO A 165 -1.14 2.08 10.69
CA PRO A 165 -0.44 0.82 10.71
C PRO A 165 -1.36 -0.35 10.38
N VAL A 166 -0.86 -1.28 9.58
CA VAL A 166 -1.55 -2.55 9.35
C VAL A 166 -1.50 -3.33 10.66
N LYS A 167 -2.64 -3.49 11.34
CA LYS A 167 -2.73 -4.35 12.52
C LYS A 167 -2.31 -5.75 12.09
N GLN A 168 -1.07 -6.14 12.40
CA GLN A 168 -0.66 -7.53 12.25
C GLN A 168 -1.54 -8.32 13.22
N GLY A 169 -2.43 -9.16 12.68
CA GLY A 169 -3.14 -10.15 13.49
C GLY A 169 -2.09 -10.86 14.32
N PHE A 170 -2.27 -10.81 15.64
CA PHE A 170 -1.32 -11.24 16.67
C PHE A 170 -0.42 -12.36 16.16
N SER A 171 0.79 -11.97 15.74
CA SER A 171 1.80 -12.96 15.42
C SER A 171 2.08 -13.66 16.74
N ASN A 172 1.68 -14.94 16.81
CA ASN A 172 1.94 -15.85 17.92
C ASN A 172 3.45 -16.18 18.01
N LYS A 173 4.32 -15.21 17.71
CA LYS A 173 5.72 -15.21 18.08
C LYS A 173 5.72 -15.14 19.59
N LYS A 174 5.70 -16.32 20.22
CA LYS A 174 6.08 -16.46 21.63
C LYS A 174 7.30 -15.56 21.84
N PRO A 175 7.23 -14.59 22.75
CA PRO A 175 8.40 -13.78 23.06
C PRO A 175 9.47 -14.77 23.48
N THR A 176 10.51 -14.92 22.66
CA THR A 176 11.72 -15.60 23.09
C THR A 176 12.21 -14.77 24.26
N LYS A 177 12.01 -15.29 25.48
CA LYS A 177 12.56 -14.73 26.71
C LYS A 177 14.08 -14.73 26.54
N ARG A 178 14.62 -13.67 25.94
CA ARG A 178 16.01 -13.33 26.14
C ARG A 178 16.12 -13.03 27.63
N PRO A 179 16.98 -13.71 28.38
CA PRO A 179 17.17 -13.37 29.79
C PRO A 179 17.62 -11.91 29.83
N HIS A 180 16.76 -11.05 30.37
CA HIS A 180 17.13 -9.72 30.80
C HIS A 180 18.03 -9.87 32.04
N THR A 181 19.28 -10.27 31.84
CA THR A 181 20.34 -9.82 32.73
C THR A 181 20.49 -8.33 32.46
N ALA A 182 19.72 -7.53 33.19
CA ALA A 182 19.92 -6.10 33.28
C ALA A 182 21.36 -5.87 33.72
N ARG A 183 22.25 -5.58 32.77
CA ARG A 183 23.57 -5.04 33.06
C ARG A 183 23.30 -3.67 33.68
N ARG A 184 23.29 -3.61 35.01
CA ARG A 184 23.34 -2.34 35.72
C ARG A 184 24.57 -1.60 35.19
N PRO A 185 24.45 -0.34 34.76
CA PRO A 185 25.63 0.44 34.42
C PRO A 185 26.51 0.46 35.67
N SER A 186 27.71 -0.11 35.57
CA SER A 186 28.72 0.00 36.61
C SER A 186 29.14 1.46 36.67
N THR A 187 28.69 2.17 37.69
CA THR A 187 29.16 3.52 37.99
C THR A 187 30.63 3.42 38.37
N HIS A 188 31.52 3.73 37.43
CA HIS A 188 32.94 3.89 37.75
C HIS A 188 33.07 5.11 38.69
N PRO A 189 33.81 4.98 39.81
CA PRO A 189 33.95 6.05 40.79
C PRO A 189 34.53 7.35 40.20
N ASP A 190 35.35 7.23 39.16
CA ASP A 190 36.02 8.36 38.51
C ASP A 190 35.31 8.89 37.25
N SER A 191 34.06 8.47 37.01
CA SER A 191 33.30 9.03 35.88
C SER A 191 32.75 10.42 36.23
N PRO A 192 32.70 11.35 35.27
CA PRO A 192 32.16 12.71 35.47
C PRO A 192 30.69 12.74 35.88
N PHE A 193 29.98 11.60 35.84
CA PHE A 193 28.57 11.47 36.23
C PHE A 193 28.37 10.76 37.59
N ALA A 194 29.45 10.46 38.33
CA ALA A 194 29.37 9.78 39.63
C ALA A 194 28.53 10.56 40.65
N ALA A 195 28.59 11.90 40.63
CA ALA A 195 27.78 12.76 41.50
C ALA A 195 26.26 12.58 41.30
N LEU A 196 25.81 12.25 40.08
CA LEU A 196 24.39 12.07 39.76
C LEU A 196 23.83 10.72 40.25
N ALA A 197 24.69 9.73 40.50
CA ALA A 197 24.28 8.42 41.01
C ALA A 197 23.71 8.51 42.44
N VAL A 198 24.16 9.50 43.22
CA VAL A 198 23.66 9.76 44.58
C VAL A 198 22.19 10.21 44.57
N LEU A 199 21.78 11.00 43.57
CA LEU A 199 20.41 11.47 43.42
C LEU A 199 19.44 10.34 43.03
N GLN A 200 19.89 9.37 42.24
CA GLN A 200 19.07 8.20 41.88
C GLN A 200 18.77 7.29 43.08
N LYS A 201 19.66 7.23 44.09
CA LYS A 201 19.43 6.47 45.33
C LYS A 201 18.40 7.13 46.25
N ARG A 202 18.33 8.47 46.28
CA ARG A 202 17.37 9.21 47.12
C ARG A 202 15.93 9.13 46.60
N ARG A 203 15.74 9.00 45.30
CA ARG A 203 14.41 8.94 44.65
C ARG A 203 13.69 7.59 44.82
N LYS A 204 14.33 6.60 45.45
CA LYS A 204 13.78 5.26 45.71
C LYS A 204 13.45 5.01 47.19
N ARG A 205 13.49 6.05 48.04
CA ARG A 205 12.90 6.03 49.38
C ARG A 205 11.60 6.82 49.37
#